data_AF-A0A7L3P590-F1
#
_entry.id   AF-A0A7L3P590-F1
#
_cell.length_a   1.000
_cell.length_b   1.000
_cell.length_c   1.000
_cell.angle_alpha   90.00
_cell.angle_beta   90.00
_cell.angle_gamma   90.00
#
_symmetry.space_group_name_H-M   'P 1'
#
loop_
_entity.id
_entity.type
_entity.pdbx_description
1 polymer ?
#
loop_
_entity_poly.entity_id
_entity_poly.type
_entity_poly.pdbx_seq_one_letter_code
_entity_poly.pdbx_strand_id
1 'polypeptide(L)'
;NLYWTDTGTDRIEVTRLNGTSRKILISENLDEPRAIVLNPVMGYMYWTDWGESPKIECAYLDGSERRILVNTSLGWPNGLALDLEKNKLYWGDAKTDKIEVSNRAFFECICKKNESYSHMWLYVLGRFIHFWRSL
;
A
#
# COMPACT_ATOMS: atom_id res chain seq x y z
N ASN A 1 -15.28 -8.89 1.23
CA ASN A 1 -15.38 -7.61 0.50
C ASN A 1 -14.21 -7.49 -0.45
N LEU A 2 -14.44 -6.88 -1.61
CA LEU A 2 -13.42 -6.53 -2.58
C LEU A 2 -13.10 -5.04 -2.40
N TYR A 3 -11.82 -4.70 -2.28
CA TYR A 3 -11.33 -3.33 -2.20
C TYR A 3 -10.47 -3.04 -3.43
N TRP A 4 -10.58 -1.85 -3.98
CA TRP A 4 -9.73 -1.43 -5.10
C TRP A 4 -9.44 0.06 -5.05
N THR A 5 -8.34 0.43 -5.69
CA THR A 5 -7.95 1.79 -6.02
C THR A 5 -8.35 2.05 -7.47
N ASP A 6 -8.95 3.20 -7.74
CA ASP A 6 -9.28 3.67 -9.09
C ASP A 6 -8.57 5.00 -9.33
N THR A 7 -7.52 4.94 -10.14
CA THR A 7 -6.72 6.08 -10.58
C THR A 7 -7.47 6.99 -11.57
N GLY A 8 -8.48 6.47 -12.27
CA GLY A 8 -9.25 7.31 -13.20
C GLY A 8 -10.25 8.23 -12.51
N THR A 9 -10.59 7.93 -11.25
CA THR A 9 -11.57 8.70 -10.47
C THR A 9 -11.08 9.12 -9.09
N ASP A 10 -9.79 8.90 -8.81
CA ASP A 10 -9.08 9.22 -7.56
C ASP A 10 -9.78 8.70 -6.31
N ARG A 11 -10.16 7.41 -6.35
CA ARG A 11 -10.98 6.79 -5.31
C ARG A 11 -10.43 5.47 -4.82
N ILE A 12 -10.71 5.21 -3.55
CA ILE A 12 -10.62 3.88 -2.96
C ILE A 12 -12.02 3.45 -2.58
N GLU A 13 -12.39 2.27 -3.05
CA GLU A 13 -13.76 1.79 -2.94
C GLU A 13 -13.80 0.35 -2.44
N VAL A 14 -14.97 -0.01 -1.93
CA VAL A 14 -15.27 -1.35 -1.45
C VAL A 14 -16.61 -1.82 -1.97
N THR A 15 -16.70 -3.11 -2.26
CA THR A 15 -17.96 -3.78 -2.60
C THR A 15 -17.99 -5.17 -1.98
N ARG A 16 -19.17 -5.79 -1.90
CA ARG A 16 -19.27 -7.21 -1.60
C ARG A 16 -18.76 -8.02 -2.79
N LEU A 17 -18.33 -9.26 -2.56
CA LEU A 17 -17.81 -10.11 -3.64
C LEU A 17 -18.84 -10.38 -4.75
N ASN A 18 -20.14 -10.23 -4.46
CA ASN A 18 -21.23 -10.31 -5.42
C ASN A 18 -21.55 -8.98 -6.13
N GLY A 19 -20.71 -7.95 -5.96
CA GLY A 19 -20.87 -6.62 -6.57
C GLY A 19 -21.88 -5.70 -5.87
N THR A 20 -22.60 -6.17 -4.85
CA THR A 20 -23.59 -5.35 -4.12
C THR A 20 -22.96 -4.47 -3.04
N SER A 21 -23.69 -3.44 -2.60
CA SER A 21 -23.28 -2.55 -1.50
C SER A 21 -21.94 -1.84 -1.76
N ARG A 22 -21.75 -1.32 -2.99
CA ARG A 22 -20.60 -0.48 -3.35
C ARG A 22 -20.59 0.78 -2.49
N LYS A 23 -19.43 1.10 -1.92
CA LYS A 23 -19.19 2.29 -1.10
C LYS A 23 -17.83 2.89 -1.45
N ILE A 24 -17.80 4.22 -1.56
CA ILE A 24 -16.56 4.99 -1.65
C ILE A 24 -16.02 5.18 -0.24
N LEU A 25 -14.76 4.82 0.00
CA LEU A 25 -14.09 4.94 1.29
C LEU A 25 -13.25 6.20 1.38
N ILE A 26 -12.45 6.46 0.34
CA ILE A 26 -11.57 7.62 0.24
C ILE A 26 -11.77 8.23 -1.14
N SER A 27 -11.96 9.55 -1.20
CA SER A 27 -12.16 10.30 -2.47
C SER A 27 -11.57 11.70 -2.46
N GLU A 28 -10.87 12.06 -1.39
CA GLU A 28 -10.25 13.38 -1.22
C GLU A 28 -8.75 13.20 -1.09
N ASN A 29 -7.96 14.17 -1.57
CA ASN A 29 -6.49 14.15 -1.44
C ASN A 29 -5.86 12.83 -1.94
N LEU A 30 -6.44 12.24 -2.98
CA LEU A 30 -5.85 11.17 -3.79
C LEU A 30 -5.56 11.77 -5.16
N ASP A 31 -4.44 11.37 -5.76
CA ASP A 31 -4.04 11.85 -7.09
C ASP A 31 -3.79 10.67 -8.02
N GLU A 32 -2.92 9.73 -7.62
CA GLU A 32 -2.66 8.54 -8.43
C GLU A 32 -2.58 7.27 -7.55
N PRO A 33 -3.70 6.84 -6.91
CA PRO A 33 -3.69 5.64 -6.08
C PRO A 33 -3.46 4.39 -6.94
N ARG A 34 -2.56 3.49 -6.50
CA ARG A 34 -2.10 2.36 -7.34
C ARG A 34 -2.16 0.99 -6.66
N ALA A 35 -1.33 0.73 -5.65
CA ALA A 35 -1.36 -0.54 -4.94
C ALA A 35 -2.19 -0.43 -3.68
N ILE A 36 -2.91 -1.50 -3.32
CA ILE A 36 -3.63 -1.61 -2.06
C ILE A 36 -3.45 -3.01 -1.45
N VAL A 37 -3.19 -3.06 -0.15
CA VAL A 37 -3.15 -4.29 0.64
C VAL A 37 -3.94 -4.12 1.92
N LEU A 38 -4.50 -5.22 2.43
CA LEU A 38 -5.40 -5.21 3.56
C LEU A 38 -4.83 -6.03 4.71
N ASN A 39 -5.11 -5.59 5.93
CA ASN A 39 -4.99 -6.39 7.15
C ASN A 39 -6.39 -6.58 7.77
N PRO A 40 -7.13 -7.64 7.39
CA PRO A 40 -8.47 -7.89 7.92
C PRO A 40 -8.49 -8.19 9.42
N VAL A 41 -7.40 -8.73 9.97
CA VAL A 41 -7.32 -9.10 11.39
C VAL A 41 -7.26 -7.85 12.27
N MET A 42 -6.53 -6.83 11.84
CA MET A 42 -6.40 -5.56 12.57
C MET A 42 -7.33 -4.46 12.05
N GLY A 43 -8.04 -4.70 10.95
CA GLY A 43 -8.98 -3.75 10.38
C GLY A 43 -8.34 -2.58 9.63
N TYR A 44 -7.13 -2.73 9.09
CA TYR A 44 -6.44 -1.68 8.33
C TYR A 44 -6.37 -1.96 6.82
N MET A 45 -6.34 -0.90 6.03
CA MET A 45 -5.91 -0.90 4.64
C MET A 45 -4.71 0.02 4.44
N TYR A 46 -3.84 -0.36 3.52
CA TYR A 46 -2.64 0.38 3.15
C TYR A 46 -2.65 0.56 1.65
N TRP A 47 -2.29 1.74 1.17
CA TRP A 47 -2.19 1.98 -0.26
C TRP A 47 -1.03 2.90 -0.60
N THR A 48 -0.64 2.87 -1.88
CA THR A 48 0.31 3.81 -2.46
C THR A 48 -0.41 4.82 -3.34
N ASP A 49 0.06 6.05 -3.32
CA ASP A 49 -0.33 7.13 -4.21
C ASP A 49 0.96 7.72 -4.80
N TRP A 50 1.10 7.69 -6.12
CA TRP A 50 2.32 8.10 -6.83
C TRP A 50 2.18 9.43 -7.58
N GLY A 51 1.15 10.22 -7.25
CA GLY A 51 0.86 11.50 -7.88
C GLY A 51 1.90 12.59 -7.61
N GLU A 52 1.50 13.86 -7.70
CA GLU A 52 2.38 15.02 -7.53
C GLU A 52 3.12 14.99 -6.16
N SER A 53 2.46 14.49 -5.12
CA SER A 53 3.03 14.27 -3.80
C SER A 53 2.99 12.78 -3.43
N PRO A 54 4.00 11.98 -3.84
CA PRO A 54 4.03 10.55 -3.61
C PRO A 54 3.99 10.19 -2.12
N LYS A 55 3.13 9.25 -1.76
CA LYS A 55 2.88 8.87 -0.37
C LYS A 55 2.42 7.43 -0.25
N ILE A 56 2.68 6.85 0.91
CA ILE A 56 2.10 5.59 1.36
C ILE A 56 1.24 5.93 2.56
N GLU A 57 0.00 5.49 2.53
CA GLU A 57 -1.00 5.85 3.53
C GLU A 57 -1.67 4.61 4.10
N CYS A 58 -2.32 4.79 5.25
CA CYS A 58 -3.25 3.80 5.76
C CYS A 58 -4.48 4.43 6.38
N ALA A 59 -5.53 3.64 6.48
CA ALA A 59 -6.77 3.96 7.17
C ALA A 59 -7.39 2.66 7.70
N TYR A 60 -8.41 2.76 8.53
CA TYR A 60 -9.27 1.61 8.82
C TYR A 60 -10.01 1.14 7.56
N LEU A 61 -10.47 -0.12 7.57
CA LEU A 61 -11.21 -0.75 6.46
C LEU A 61 -12.55 -0.07 6.13
N ASP A 62 -13.02 0.84 6.98
CA ASP A 62 -14.22 1.66 6.76
C ASP A 62 -13.92 3.06 6.21
N GLY A 63 -12.63 3.40 6.03
CA GLY A 63 -12.13 4.70 5.55
C GLY A 63 -11.74 5.69 6.65
N SER A 64 -11.99 5.38 7.93
CA SER A 64 -11.70 6.28 9.05
C SER A 64 -10.23 6.24 9.51
N GLU A 65 -9.81 7.22 10.32
CA GLU A 65 -8.43 7.34 10.84
C GLU A 65 -7.34 7.26 9.76
N ARG A 66 -7.57 7.95 8.63
CA ARG A 66 -6.58 8.07 7.57
C ARG A 66 -5.34 8.80 8.09
N ARG A 67 -4.16 8.23 7.81
CA ARG A 67 -2.86 8.80 8.13
C ARG A 67 -1.83 8.50 7.05
N ILE A 68 -0.90 9.43 6.88
CA ILE A 68 0.27 9.26 6.02
C ILE A 68 1.31 8.44 6.78
N LEU A 69 1.78 7.35 6.19
CA LEU A 69 2.83 6.51 6.76
C LEU A 69 4.22 6.91 6.27
N VAL A 70 4.35 7.17 4.98
CA VAL A 70 5.61 7.57 4.32
C VAL A 70 5.29 8.65 3.29
N ASN A 71 6.04 9.74 3.31
CA ASN A 71 5.95 10.86 2.35
C ASN A 71 7.32 11.45 1.99
N THR A 72 8.39 10.75 2.34
CA THR A 72 9.77 11.17 2.08
C THR A 72 10.48 10.09 1.28
N SER A 73 11.39 10.52 0.40
CA SER A 73 12.17 9.61 -0.45
C SER A 73 11.35 8.69 -1.36
N LEU A 74 10.10 9.05 -1.65
CA LEU A 74 9.23 8.36 -2.59
C LEU A 74 9.25 9.04 -3.96
N GLY A 75 9.20 8.22 -4.99
CA GLY A 75 9.11 8.60 -6.39
C GLY A 75 7.90 7.95 -7.04
N TRP A 76 7.97 6.64 -7.31
CA TRP A 76 6.88 5.86 -7.90
C TRP A 76 6.60 4.60 -7.08
N PRO A 77 5.96 4.74 -5.90
CA PRO A 77 5.61 3.60 -5.04
C PRO A 77 4.54 2.75 -5.72
N ASN A 78 4.97 1.71 -6.42
CA ASN A 78 4.13 0.92 -7.31
C ASN A 78 3.71 -0.39 -6.68
N GLY A 79 4.60 -1.02 -5.92
CA GLY A 79 4.32 -2.29 -5.24
C GLY A 79 4.10 -2.09 -3.75
N LEU A 80 3.17 -2.85 -3.17
CA LEU A 80 2.92 -2.88 -1.73
C LEU A 80 2.64 -4.32 -1.27
N ALA A 81 3.25 -4.75 -0.17
CA ALA A 81 2.98 -6.05 0.45
C ALA A 81 3.08 -5.99 1.96
N LEU A 82 2.33 -6.87 2.60
CA LEU A 82 2.23 -6.96 4.03
C LEU A 82 2.61 -8.37 4.50
N ASP A 83 3.60 -8.44 5.38
CA ASP A 83 3.89 -9.63 6.17
C ASP A 83 3.14 -9.49 7.51
N LEU A 84 2.02 -10.21 7.63
CA LEU A 84 1.16 -10.18 8.81
C LEU A 84 1.82 -10.82 10.03
N GLU A 85 2.64 -11.85 9.84
CA GLU A 85 3.32 -12.55 10.95
C GLU A 85 4.41 -11.67 11.55
N LYS A 86 5.18 -10.97 10.70
CA LYS A 86 6.28 -10.11 11.15
C LYS A 86 5.90 -8.66 11.37
N ASN A 87 4.65 -8.27 11.07
CA ASN A 87 4.18 -6.88 11.16
C ASN A 87 5.07 -5.94 10.33
N LYS A 88 5.30 -6.30 9.07
CA LYS A 88 6.14 -5.52 8.15
C LYS A 88 5.38 -5.15 6.90
N LEU A 89 5.48 -3.87 6.52
CA LEU A 89 4.99 -3.35 5.26
C LEU A 89 6.20 -3.13 4.35
N TYR A 90 6.15 -3.71 3.16
CA TYR A 90 7.17 -3.61 2.13
C TYR A 90 6.60 -2.80 0.97
N TRP A 91 7.40 -1.91 0.40
CA TRP A 91 7.04 -1.20 -0.82
C TRP A 91 8.18 -1.20 -1.82
N GLY A 92 7.81 -1.26 -3.10
CA GLY A 92 8.74 -1.12 -4.21
C GLY A 92 8.52 0.21 -4.91
N ASP A 93 9.58 1.01 -5.01
CA ASP A 93 9.59 2.28 -5.71
C ASP A 93 10.32 2.14 -7.06
N ALA A 94 9.56 2.33 -8.14
CA ALA A 94 10.05 2.13 -9.50
C ALA A 94 10.90 3.31 -10.01
N LYS A 95 10.87 4.47 -9.36
CA LYS A 95 11.67 5.64 -9.77
C LYS A 95 13.06 5.60 -9.15
N THR A 96 13.14 5.12 -7.91
CA THR A 96 14.40 5.04 -7.16
C THR A 96 15.07 3.67 -7.26
N ASP A 97 14.42 2.71 -7.91
CA ASP A 97 14.85 1.31 -8.03
C ASP A 97 15.16 0.66 -6.68
N LYS A 98 14.31 0.93 -5.69
CA LYS A 98 14.47 0.43 -4.32
C LYS A 98 13.21 -0.29 -3.84
N ILE A 99 13.46 -1.29 -3.01
CA ILE A 99 12.47 -1.89 -2.14
C ILE A 99 12.85 -1.53 -0.73
N GLU A 100 11.87 -1.05 0.02
CA GLU A 100 12.04 -0.59 1.39
C GLU A 100 11.02 -1.27 2.30
N VAL A 101 11.26 -1.21 3.60
CA VAL A 101 10.45 -1.90 4.61
C VAL A 101 10.26 -1.05 5.85
N SER A 102 9.04 -1.05 6.38
CA SER A 102 8.73 -0.49 7.70
C SER A 102 8.82 -1.57 8.77
N ASN A 103 9.49 -1.26 9.88
CA ASN A 103 9.68 -2.18 11.01
C ASN A 103 8.47 -2.25 11.97
N ARG A 104 7.48 -1.36 11.82
CA ARG A 104 6.20 -1.42 12.54
C ARG A 104 5.08 -0.92 11.63
N ALA A 105 4.43 -1.82 10.92
CA ALA A 105 3.26 -1.45 10.11
C ALA A 105 2.04 -1.06 10.96
N PHE A 106 1.98 -1.53 12.22
CA PHE A 106 0.77 -1.46 13.06
C PHE A 106 0.82 -0.53 14.28
N PHE A 107 1.99 -0.05 14.73
CA PHE A 107 2.10 0.84 15.89
C PHE A 107 3.22 1.87 15.67
N GLU A 108 2.84 3.12 15.46
CA GLU A 108 3.70 4.30 15.29
C GLU A 108 4.72 4.20 14.13
N CYS A 109 4.51 5.02 13.10
CA CYS A 109 5.48 5.17 12.03
C CYS A 109 6.82 5.70 12.56
N ILE A 110 7.79 4.79 12.70
CA ILE A 110 9.20 5.15 12.74
C ILE A 110 9.89 4.34 11.64
N CYS A 111 10.22 5.01 10.53
CA CYS A 111 11.16 4.49 9.54
C CYS A 111 12.53 4.33 10.22
N LYS A 112 12.91 3.09 10.54
CA LYS A 112 14.30 2.76 10.86
C LYS A 112 14.69 1.42 10.27
N LYS A 113 15.06 1.41 8.98
CA LYS A 113 16.28 0.78 8.44
C LYS A 113 16.23 0.81 6.91
N ASN A 114 17.27 1.38 6.30
CA ASN A 114 17.53 1.27 4.87
C ASN A 114 18.14 -0.10 4.59
N GLU A 115 17.35 -1.01 4.03
CA GLU A 115 17.88 -2.19 3.32
C GLU A 115 17.37 -2.08 1.89
N SER A 116 18.23 -1.58 0.99
CA SER A 116 17.92 -1.40 -0.42
C SER A 116 17.98 -2.74 -1.15
N TYR A 117 16.86 -3.18 -1.72
CA TYR A 117 16.86 -4.24 -2.74
C TYR A 117 16.44 -3.63 -4.08
N SER A 118 17.14 -3.95 -5.17
CA SER A 118 16.84 -3.39 -6.49
C SER A 118 15.79 -4.21 -7.23
N HIS A 119 14.85 -3.47 -7.85
CA HIS A 119 13.84 -3.84 -8.84
C HIS A 119 12.68 -4.80 -8.47
N MET A 120 11.49 -4.38 -8.95
CA MET A 120 10.27 -5.13 -9.30
C MET A 120 9.11 -5.22 -8.29
N TRP A 121 7.91 -5.33 -8.88
CA TRP A 121 6.59 -5.41 -8.25
C TRP A 121 6.42 -6.62 -7.33
N LEU A 122 5.46 -6.49 -6.41
CA LEU A 122 5.47 -7.16 -5.12
C LEU A 122 4.21 -8.02 -4.91
N TYR A 123 4.40 -9.31 -4.61
CA TYR A 123 3.34 -10.20 -4.09
C TYR A 123 3.89 -11.16 -3.03
N VAL A 124 3.03 -11.54 -2.08
CA VAL A 124 3.37 -12.44 -0.96
C VAL A 124 2.74 -13.81 -1.22
N LEU A 125 3.56 -14.87 -1.19
CA LEU A 125 3.09 -16.26 -1.27
C LEU A 125 3.72 -17.06 -0.13
N GLY A 126 2.95 -17.29 0.94
CA GLY A 126 3.41 -17.98 2.13
C GLY A 126 4.54 -17.22 2.86
N ARG A 127 5.67 -17.87 3.10
CA ARG A 127 6.84 -17.30 3.81
C ARG A 127 7.81 -16.53 2.91
N PHE A 128 7.56 -16.48 1.61
CA PHE A 128 8.48 -15.90 0.64
C PHE A 128 7.85 -14.66 -0.01
N ILE A 129 8.67 -13.62 -0.07
CA ILE A 129 8.44 -12.46 -0.92
C ILE A 129 9.09 -12.83 -2.25
N HIS A 130 8.30 -12.94 -3.31
CA HIS A 130 8.79 -13.32 -4.62
C HIS A 130 9.07 -12.06 -5.45
N PHE A 131 10.27 -12.01 -6.01
CA PHE A 131 10.71 -11.00 -6.98
C PHE A 131 10.77 -11.68 -8.36
N TRP A 132 10.14 -11.12 -9.38
CA TRP A 132 10.24 -11.64 -10.76
C TRP A 132 10.81 -10.58 -11.67
N ARG A 133 11.54 -10.95 -12.75
CA ARG A 133 11.98 -10.04 -13.82
C ARG A 133 11.50 -10.58 -15.16
N SER A 134 10.77 -9.79 -15.94
CA SER A 134 10.72 -10.02 -17.39
C SER A 134 12.09 -9.63 -17.93
N LEU A 135 12.75 -10.56 -18.62
CA LEU A 135 13.92 -10.27 -19.44
C LEU A 135 13.56 -9.26 -20.53
#